data_AF-A0A8T3S7S4-F1
#
_entry.id   AF-A0A8T3S7S4-F1
#
_cell.length_a   1.000
_cell.length_b   1.000
_cell.length_c   1.000
_cell.angle_alpha   90.00
_cell.angle_beta   90.00
_cell.angle_gamma   90.00
#
_symmetry.space_group_name_H-M   'P 1'
#
loop_
_entity.id
_entity.type
_entity.pdbx_description
1 polymer ?
#
loop_
_entity_poly.entity_id
_entity_poly.type
_entity_poly.pdbx_seq_one_letter_code
_entity_poly.pdbx_strand_id
1 'polypeptide(L)'
;MIDSHCHLQHERFDADRGEVLERAARAGIERIMVPGWDLPSSVAALELAELHAPLIQAAVGVHPHHAAAMDESAWRSVEALINDPRCTAVGEIGLDFFRNLSPPVVQRAAFNRQLEMAAARNLPVLVHDREAHDEVTAALLGWVGRT
;
A
#
# COMPACT_ATOMS: atom_id res chain seq x y z
N MET A 1 -3.41 -17.88 -10.83
CA MET A 1 -4.23 -16.63 -10.65
C MET A 1 -3.55 -15.73 -9.62
N ILE A 2 -3.73 -14.40 -9.69
CA ILE A 2 -3.12 -13.44 -8.73
C ILE A 2 -4.23 -12.62 -8.07
N ASP A 3 -4.19 -12.52 -6.74
CA ASP A 3 -4.96 -11.52 -5.99
C ASP A 3 -4.11 -10.26 -5.86
N SER A 4 -4.52 -9.19 -6.53
CA SER A 4 -3.74 -7.95 -6.60
C SER A 4 -3.91 -7.05 -5.38
N HIS A 5 -4.82 -7.36 -4.44
CA HIS A 5 -5.08 -6.50 -3.28
C HIS A 5 -5.85 -7.23 -2.18
N CYS A 6 -5.16 -7.67 -1.13
CA CYS A 6 -5.79 -8.36 0.00
C CYS A 6 -5.19 -7.94 1.34
N HIS A 7 -6.03 -7.54 2.30
CA HIS A 7 -5.59 -7.13 3.64
C HIS A 7 -5.45 -8.32 4.61
N LEU A 8 -4.61 -9.31 4.26
CA LEU A 8 -4.42 -10.51 5.08
C LEU A 8 -3.73 -10.24 6.42
N GLN A 9 -3.01 -9.12 6.55
CA GLN A 9 -2.42 -8.69 7.81
C GLN A 9 -3.45 -8.14 8.81
N HIS A 10 -4.72 -7.94 8.39
CA HIS A 10 -5.76 -7.50 9.29
C HIS A 10 -6.03 -8.56 10.37
N GLU A 11 -6.26 -8.12 11.61
CA GLU A 11 -6.56 -8.94 12.80
C GLU A 11 -7.74 -9.92 12.61
N ARG A 12 -8.63 -9.66 11.65
CA ARG A 12 -9.79 -10.51 11.34
C ARG A 12 -9.37 -11.90 10.86
N PHE A 13 -8.15 -12.02 10.37
CA PHE A 13 -7.56 -13.29 9.94
C PHE A 13 -6.65 -13.92 11.01
N ASP A 14 -6.45 -13.30 12.19
CA ASP A 14 -5.50 -13.85 13.17
C ASP A 14 -5.83 -15.28 13.61
N ALA A 15 -7.12 -15.62 13.66
CA ALA A 15 -7.57 -16.94 14.07
C ALA A 15 -7.30 -18.03 13.02
N ASP A 16 -7.30 -17.71 11.72
CA ASP A 16 -7.31 -18.70 10.65
C ASP A 16 -6.46 -18.35 9.41
N ARG A 17 -5.57 -17.35 9.48
CA ARG A 17 -4.75 -16.86 8.35
C ARG A 17 -4.03 -17.99 7.62
N GLY A 18 -3.42 -18.92 8.35
CA GLY A 18 -2.75 -20.08 7.75
C GLY A 18 -3.72 -20.92 6.92
N GLU A 19 -4.91 -21.19 7.44
CA GLU A 19 -5.94 -21.93 6.71
C GLU A 19 -6.47 -21.16 5.50
N VAL A 20 -6.62 -19.83 5.59
CA VAL A 20 -6.99 -18.97 4.47
C VAL A 20 -5.96 -19.08 3.35
N LEU A 21 -4.67 -19.00 3.68
CA LEU A 21 -3.58 -19.11 2.71
C LEU A 21 -3.53 -20.48 2.05
N GLU A 22 -3.72 -21.55 2.83
CA GLU A 22 -3.84 -22.90 2.26
C GLU A 22 -5.02 -23.04 1.31
N ARG A 23 -6.19 -22.49 1.68
CA ARG A 23 -7.38 -22.48 0.82
C ARG A 23 -7.11 -21.71 -0.47
N ALA A 24 -6.45 -20.55 -0.38
CA ALA A 24 -6.07 -19.74 -1.55
C ALA A 24 -5.13 -20.51 -2.48
N ALA A 25 -4.08 -21.14 -1.93
CA ALA A 25 -3.14 -21.94 -2.70
C ALA A 25 -3.82 -23.14 -3.39
N ARG A 26 -4.70 -23.87 -2.67
CA ARG A 26 -5.49 -24.98 -3.24
C ARG A 26 -6.45 -24.53 -4.35
N ALA A 27 -6.91 -23.29 -4.29
CA ALA A 27 -7.75 -22.68 -5.34
C ALA A 27 -6.94 -22.16 -6.55
N GLY A 28 -5.61 -22.29 -6.55
CA GLY A 28 -4.75 -21.86 -7.66
C GLY A 28 -4.35 -20.38 -7.62
N ILE A 29 -4.45 -19.73 -6.45
CA ILE A 29 -3.81 -18.43 -6.23
C ILE A 29 -2.30 -18.65 -6.08
N GLU A 30 -1.53 -17.99 -6.94
CA GLU A 30 -0.08 -18.12 -7.00
C GLU A 30 0.63 -16.94 -6.30
N ARG A 31 -0.03 -15.78 -6.27
CA ARG A 31 0.45 -14.57 -5.58
C ARG A 31 -0.70 -13.77 -5.00
N ILE A 32 -0.43 -13.12 -3.88
CA ILE A 32 -1.32 -12.20 -3.16
C ILE A 32 -0.51 -10.95 -2.82
N MET A 33 -0.94 -9.80 -3.32
CA MET A 33 -0.38 -8.52 -2.92
C MET A 33 -1.09 -8.01 -1.66
N VAL A 34 -0.33 -7.79 -0.59
CA VAL A 34 -0.80 -7.33 0.71
C VAL A 34 -0.32 -5.90 0.93
N PRO A 35 -1.19 -4.89 0.74
CA PRO A 35 -0.84 -3.50 0.96
C PRO A 35 -1.04 -3.08 2.41
N GLY A 36 -0.06 -2.36 2.95
CA GLY A 36 -0.22 -1.57 4.17
C GLY A 36 -1.08 -0.32 3.94
N TRP A 37 -1.73 0.16 4.98
CA TRP A 37 -2.50 1.42 4.97
C TRP A 37 -1.97 2.43 6.01
N ASP A 38 -1.07 1.98 6.88
CA ASP A 38 -0.34 2.74 7.89
C ASP A 38 0.99 2.02 8.22
N LEU A 39 1.75 2.56 9.18
CA LEU A 39 3.03 1.96 9.61
C LEU A 39 2.88 0.54 10.17
N PRO A 40 2.02 0.28 11.18
CA PRO A 40 1.86 -1.08 11.72
C PRO A 40 1.44 -2.12 10.68
N SER A 41 0.46 -1.79 9.83
CA SER A 41 -0.02 -2.70 8.79
C SER A 41 1.02 -2.91 7.69
N SER A 42 1.86 -1.92 7.39
CA SER A 42 2.99 -2.06 6.46
C SER A 42 4.06 -3.01 7.01
N VAL A 43 4.40 -2.90 8.30
CA VAL A 43 5.32 -3.84 8.95
C VAL A 43 4.77 -5.26 8.90
N ALA A 44 3.50 -5.45 9.28
CA ALA A 44 2.86 -6.76 9.25
C ALA A 44 2.77 -7.34 7.82
N ALA A 45 2.58 -6.50 6.79
CA ALA A 45 2.61 -6.94 5.40
C ALA A 45 4.00 -7.48 5.00
N LEU A 46 5.08 -6.79 5.39
CA LEU A 46 6.46 -7.23 5.12
C LEU A 46 6.79 -8.55 5.86
N GLU A 47 6.34 -8.70 7.11
CA GLU A 47 6.48 -9.93 7.88
C GLU A 47 5.75 -11.11 7.22
N LEU A 48 4.52 -10.88 6.73
CA LEU A 48 3.79 -11.91 5.98
C LEU A 48 4.48 -12.29 4.67
N ALA A 49 5.03 -11.31 3.94
CA ALA A 49 5.79 -11.57 2.72
C ALA A 49 7.05 -12.42 2.98
N GLU A 50 7.75 -12.17 4.09
CA GLU A 50 8.91 -12.97 4.48
C GLU A 50 8.52 -14.42 4.82
N LEU A 51 7.45 -14.61 5.59
CA LEU A 51 7.01 -15.94 6.05
C LEU A 51 6.40 -16.81 4.94
N HIS A 52 5.81 -16.18 3.93
CA HIS A 52 5.01 -16.87 2.91
C HIS A 52 5.49 -16.62 1.48
N ALA A 53 6.73 -16.19 1.29
CA ALA A 53 7.31 -16.07 -0.06
C ALA A 53 7.29 -17.43 -0.80
N PRO A 54 6.96 -17.47 -2.11
CA PRO A 54 6.63 -16.33 -2.99
C PRO A 54 5.11 -16.02 -3.08
N LEU A 55 4.27 -16.68 -2.28
CA LEU A 55 2.81 -16.52 -2.33
C LEU A 55 2.37 -15.11 -1.91
N ILE A 56 3.02 -14.50 -0.92
CA ILE A 56 2.72 -13.14 -0.48
C ILE A 56 3.76 -12.16 -1.01
N GLN A 57 3.29 -11.03 -1.53
CA GLN A 57 4.07 -9.84 -1.84
C GLN A 57 3.57 -8.67 -0.98
N ALA A 58 4.47 -7.83 -0.51
CA ALA A 58 4.11 -6.69 0.32
C ALA A 58 4.16 -5.38 -0.48
N ALA A 59 3.20 -4.50 -0.18
CA ALA A 59 3.29 -3.09 -0.48
C ALA A 59 3.27 -2.27 0.81
N VAL A 60 4.01 -1.17 0.81
CA VAL A 60 4.11 -0.25 1.95
C VAL A 60 3.46 1.07 1.56
N GLY A 61 2.60 1.63 2.41
CA GLY A 61 1.92 2.87 2.12
C GLY A 61 1.13 3.42 3.30
N VAL A 62 0.68 4.66 3.13
CA VAL A 62 -0.24 5.38 4.00
C VAL A 62 -1.47 5.74 3.20
N HIS A 63 -2.58 5.11 3.57
CA HIS A 63 -3.89 5.34 2.96
C HIS A 63 -4.37 6.77 3.25
N PRO A 64 -5.12 7.43 2.34
CA PRO A 64 -5.58 8.81 2.52
C PRO A 64 -6.29 9.09 3.85
N HIS A 65 -6.94 8.09 4.44
CA HIS A 65 -7.57 8.23 5.76
C HIS A 65 -6.57 8.54 6.89
N HIS A 66 -5.35 8.03 6.82
CA HIS A 66 -4.34 8.15 7.87
C HIS A 66 -3.37 9.33 7.64
N ALA A 67 -3.48 10.03 6.50
CA ALA A 67 -2.54 11.07 6.10
C ALA A 67 -2.37 12.20 7.13
N ALA A 68 -3.44 12.61 7.82
CA ALA A 68 -3.39 13.67 8.82
C ALA A 68 -2.69 13.29 10.14
N ALA A 69 -2.47 12.00 10.40
CA ALA A 69 -1.75 11.52 11.58
C ALA A 69 -0.23 11.46 11.37
N MET A 70 0.25 11.72 10.14
CA MET A 70 1.66 11.57 9.79
C MET A 70 2.45 12.81 10.17
N ASP A 71 3.45 12.64 11.03
CA ASP A 71 4.52 13.61 11.23
C ASP A 71 5.77 13.23 10.41
N GLU A 72 6.79 14.08 10.47
CA GLU A 72 8.02 13.85 9.71
C GLU A 72 8.80 12.61 10.17
N SER A 73 8.68 12.22 11.44
CA SER A 73 9.32 10.99 11.93
C SER A 73 8.63 9.76 11.33
N ALA A 74 7.29 9.76 11.32
CA ALA A 74 6.50 8.69 10.74
C ALA A 74 6.78 8.56 9.23
N TRP A 75 6.92 9.68 8.51
CA TRP A 75 7.28 9.64 7.10
C TRP A 75 8.68 9.05 6.83
N ARG A 76 9.68 9.34 7.69
CA ARG A 76 10.98 8.67 7.60
C ARG A 76 10.89 7.17 7.85
N SER A 77 10.01 6.75 8.77
CA SER A 77 9.74 5.32 8.97
C SER A 77 9.10 4.68 7.74
N VAL A 78 8.13 5.34 7.10
CA VAL A 78 7.53 4.85 5.85
C VAL A 78 8.58 4.72 4.75
N GLU A 79 9.43 5.73 4.57
CA GLU A 79 10.53 5.69 3.60
C GLU A 79 11.52 4.55 3.88
N ALA A 80 11.86 4.30 5.15
CA ALA A 80 12.71 3.18 5.53
C ALA A 80 12.06 1.83 5.17
N LEU A 81 10.76 1.67 5.37
CA LEU A 81 10.02 0.46 4.99
C LEU A 81 9.90 0.29 3.47
N ILE A 82 9.70 1.38 2.71
CA ILE A 82 9.69 1.35 1.23
C ILE A 82 11.07 0.92 0.69
N ASN A 83 12.15 1.25 1.38
CA ASN A 83 13.50 0.85 1.03
C ASN A 83 13.84 -0.61 1.36
N ASP A 84 13.00 -1.29 2.15
CA ASP A 84 13.16 -2.71 2.47
C ASP A 84 13.05 -3.57 1.19
N PRO A 85 13.95 -4.54 0.94
CA PRO A 85 13.91 -5.38 -0.25
C PRO A 85 12.66 -6.26 -0.35
N ARG A 86 11.94 -6.50 0.76
CA ARG A 86 10.66 -7.22 0.76
C ARG A 86 9.50 -6.35 0.25
N CYS A 87 9.67 -5.02 0.24
CA CYS A 87 8.70 -4.11 -0.34
C CYS A 87 8.76 -4.16 -1.87
N THR A 88 7.66 -4.56 -2.51
CA THR A 88 7.59 -4.75 -3.97
C THR A 88 6.69 -3.74 -4.68
N ALA A 89 5.96 -2.92 -3.93
CA ALA A 89 5.11 -1.84 -4.43
C ALA A 89 4.89 -0.78 -3.34
N VAL A 90 4.48 0.42 -3.72
CA VAL A 90 4.05 1.47 -2.77
C VAL A 90 2.53 1.57 -2.79
N GLY A 91 1.89 1.31 -1.66
CA GLY A 91 0.46 1.12 -1.63
C GLY A 91 -0.03 0.55 -0.29
N GLU A 92 -1.25 0.84 0.12
CA GLU A 92 -2.29 1.58 -0.60
C GLU A 92 -2.17 3.10 -0.36
N ILE A 93 -2.09 3.87 -1.45
CA ILE A 93 -1.92 5.33 -1.44
C ILE A 93 -2.96 5.97 -2.36
N GLY A 94 -3.29 7.24 -2.18
CA GLY A 94 -4.23 7.91 -3.09
C GLY A 94 -5.10 8.93 -2.39
N LEU A 95 -6.33 9.07 -2.87
CA LEU A 95 -7.27 10.11 -2.43
C LEU A 95 -8.66 9.52 -2.16
N ASP A 96 -9.26 9.92 -1.05
CA ASP A 96 -10.64 9.59 -0.68
C ASP A 96 -11.37 10.86 -0.22
N PHE A 97 -12.08 11.50 -1.15
CA PHE A 97 -12.87 12.70 -0.88
C PHE A 97 -14.30 12.38 -0.44
N PHE A 98 -14.73 11.13 -0.56
CA PHE A 98 -16.02 10.68 -0.07
C PHE A 98 -16.06 10.62 1.46
N ARG A 99 -15.13 9.88 2.09
CA ARG A 99 -15.05 9.76 3.55
C ARG A 99 -14.33 10.96 4.17
N ASN A 100 -13.37 11.52 3.44
CA ASN A 100 -12.68 12.76 3.79
C ASN A 100 -12.14 12.80 5.24
N LEU A 101 -11.57 11.69 5.71
CA LEU A 101 -11.09 11.55 7.10
C LEU A 101 -9.78 12.30 7.37
N SER A 102 -9.05 12.66 6.32
CA SER A 102 -7.97 13.64 6.35
C SER A 102 -8.31 14.80 5.40
N PRO A 103 -7.90 16.05 5.69
CA PRO A 103 -8.21 17.18 4.80
C PRO A 103 -7.67 16.96 3.38
N PRO A 104 -8.38 17.36 2.31
CA PRO A 104 -7.96 17.10 0.93
C PRO A 104 -6.54 17.58 0.60
N VAL A 105 -6.13 18.73 1.15
CA VAL A 105 -4.76 19.25 0.97
C VAL A 105 -3.70 18.32 1.57
N VAL A 106 -4.00 17.71 2.72
CA VAL A 106 -3.11 16.77 3.40
C VAL A 106 -3.07 15.44 2.64
N GLN A 107 -4.21 14.96 2.13
CA GLN A 107 -4.25 13.76 1.30
C GLN A 107 -3.42 13.94 0.02
N ARG A 108 -3.56 15.08 -0.69
CA ARG A 108 -2.77 15.39 -1.89
C ARG A 108 -1.28 15.44 -1.61
N ALA A 109 -0.87 16.07 -0.51
CA ALA A 109 0.54 16.12 -0.10
C ALA A 109 1.09 14.71 0.21
N ALA A 110 0.35 13.91 0.95
CA ALA A 110 0.73 12.54 1.28
C ALA A 110 0.77 11.63 0.05
N PHE A 111 -0.17 11.78 -0.89
CA PHE A 111 -0.18 11.01 -2.13
C PHE A 111 1.05 11.34 -2.98
N ASN A 112 1.32 12.62 -3.24
CA ASN A 112 2.47 13.05 -4.03
C ASN A 112 3.80 12.63 -3.40
N ARG A 113 3.95 12.76 -2.07
CA ARG A 113 5.16 12.33 -1.35
C ARG A 113 5.44 10.84 -1.55
N GLN A 114 4.39 10.01 -1.53
CA GLN A 114 4.54 8.56 -1.73
C GLN A 114 4.80 8.19 -3.20
N LEU A 115 4.24 8.93 -4.16
CA LEU A 115 4.61 8.79 -5.58
C LEU A 115 6.10 9.09 -5.81
N GLU A 116 6.64 10.10 -5.14
CA GLU A 116 8.07 10.43 -5.18
C GLU A 116 8.93 9.29 -4.60
N MET A 117 8.52 8.73 -3.45
CA MET A 117 9.20 7.56 -2.84
C MET A 117 9.17 6.33 -3.77
N ALA A 118 8.02 6.06 -4.39
CA ALA A 118 7.88 4.95 -5.34
C ALA A 118 8.80 5.13 -6.55
N ALA A 119 8.82 6.33 -7.13
CA ALA A 119 9.66 6.66 -8.27
C ALA A 119 11.16 6.57 -7.94
N ALA A 120 11.59 7.05 -6.77
CA ALA A 120 12.98 6.95 -6.32
C ALA A 120 13.48 5.49 -6.22
N ARG A 121 12.55 4.53 -6.07
CA ARG A 121 12.83 3.10 -5.97
C ARG A 121 12.42 2.30 -7.20
N ASN A 122 11.90 2.97 -8.23
CA ASN A 122 11.33 2.34 -9.42
C ASN A 122 10.32 1.22 -9.06
N LEU A 123 9.48 1.49 -8.05
CA LEU A 123 8.44 0.56 -7.60
C LEU A 123 7.08 0.92 -8.24
N PRO A 124 6.25 -0.08 -8.57
CA PRO A 124 4.86 0.17 -8.96
C PRO A 124 4.04 0.71 -7.77
N VAL A 125 2.90 1.32 -8.06
CA VAL A 125 2.00 1.91 -7.06
C VAL A 125 0.64 1.22 -7.04
N LEU A 126 0.02 1.11 -5.86
CA LEU A 126 -1.38 0.68 -5.68
C LEU A 126 -2.20 1.90 -5.25
N VAL A 127 -3.10 2.33 -6.13
CA VAL A 127 -3.80 3.62 -5.99
C VAL A 127 -5.25 3.41 -5.54
N HIS A 128 -5.59 4.01 -4.41
CA HIS A 128 -6.95 4.23 -3.95
C HIS A 128 -7.52 5.49 -4.59
N ASP A 129 -8.68 5.37 -5.21
CA ASP A 129 -9.44 6.49 -5.74
C ASP A 129 -10.89 6.34 -5.32
N ARG A 130 -11.38 7.32 -4.54
CA ARG A 130 -12.80 7.40 -4.20
C ARG A 130 -13.30 8.83 -4.24
N GLU A 131 -14.15 9.11 -5.22
CA GLU A 131 -14.69 10.44 -5.52
C GLU A 131 -13.60 11.51 -5.68
N ALA A 132 -12.43 11.11 -6.19
CA ALA A 132 -11.26 11.98 -6.35
C ALA A 132 -10.59 11.77 -7.72
N HIS A 133 -11.34 11.29 -8.70
CA HIS A 133 -10.80 10.76 -9.96
C HIS A 133 -9.99 11.77 -10.78
N ASP A 134 -10.50 12.99 -10.90
CA ASP A 134 -9.82 14.05 -11.65
C ASP A 134 -8.47 14.40 -11.01
N GLU A 135 -8.42 14.46 -9.68
CA GLU A 135 -7.21 14.73 -8.92
C GLU A 135 -6.21 13.60 -8.95
N VAL A 136 -6.67 12.35 -8.79
CA VAL A 136 -5.80 11.17 -8.89
C VAL A 136 -5.18 11.13 -10.28
N THR A 137 -6.00 11.31 -11.32
CA THR A 137 -5.54 11.30 -12.71
C THR A 137 -4.57 12.44 -12.97
N ALA A 138 -4.86 13.67 -12.52
CA ALA A 138 -3.97 14.81 -12.67
C ALA A 138 -2.61 14.59 -11.99
N ALA A 139 -2.59 14.00 -10.79
CA ALA A 139 -1.35 13.65 -10.09
C ALA A 139 -0.53 12.62 -10.87
N LEU A 140 -1.16 11.55 -11.36
CA LEU A 140 -0.49 10.46 -12.09
C LEU A 140 0.01 10.89 -13.48
N LEU A 141 -0.74 11.74 -14.20
CA LEU A 141 -0.33 12.28 -15.50
C LEU A 141 0.99 13.07 -15.42
N GLY A 142 1.31 13.64 -14.25
CA GLY A 142 2.60 14.30 -14.01
C GLY A 142 3.82 13.38 -14.13
N TRP A 143 3.62 12.06 -14.06
CA TRP A 143 4.68 11.04 -14.10
C TRP A 143 4.80 10.33 -15.45
N VAL A 144 3.83 10.52 -16.36
CA VAL A 144 3.88 9.90 -17.69
C VAL A 144 5.08 10.44 -18.47
N GLY A 145 5.92 9.53 -18.97
CA GLY A 145 7.10 9.88 -19.77
C GLY A 145 8.32 10.34 -18.95
N ARG A 146 8.26 10.31 -17.62
CA ARG A 146 9.45 10.45 -16.77
C ARG A 146 10.15 9.11 -16.71
N THR A 147 11.22 8.95 -17.48
CA THR A 147 12.14 7.79 -17.45
C THR A 147 13.33 8.07 -16.54
#